data_AF-A0A6N4XY39-F1
#
_entry.id   AF-A0A6N4XY39-F1
#
_cell.length_a   1.000
_cell.length_b   1.000
_cell.length_c   1.000
_cell.angle_alpha   90.00
_cell.angle_beta   90.00
_cell.angle_gamma   90.00
#
_symmetry.space_group_name_H-M   'P 1'
#
loop_
_entity.id
_entity.type
_entity.pdbx_description
1 polymer ?
#
loop_
_entity_poly.entity_id
_entity_poly.type
_entity_poly.pdbx_seq_one_letter_code
_entity_poly.pdbx_strand_id
1 'polypeptide(L)'
;MCKNEFKQQQYQAYIMNGFYGIINKSTFVNAYDYKQFQIYPQYQYLHIMEGDDVSNPMIVASQNDLFGVIDIHDNVIIPFEYEDIKRNFSWKLGKMFEVSKDGKSYFYIDSHNQAY
;
A
#
# COMPACT_ATOMS: atom_id res chain seq x y z
N MET A 1 -24.27 3.04 -22.49
CA MET A 1 -23.10 3.90 -22.22
C MET A 1 -22.61 3.57 -20.82
N CYS A 2 -21.54 2.80 -20.65
CA CYS A 2 -20.92 2.64 -19.33
C CYS A 2 -20.25 3.96 -18.98
N LYS A 3 -20.86 4.73 -18.06
CA LYS A 3 -20.16 5.80 -17.36
C LYS A 3 -19.23 5.10 -16.37
N ASN A 4 -18.02 4.76 -16.81
CA ASN A 4 -16.94 4.52 -15.86
C ASN A 4 -16.65 5.87 -15.20
N GLU A 5 -17.34 6.14 -14.09
CA GLU A 5 -16.98 7.24 -13.21
C GLU A 5 -15.60 6.90 -12.64
N PHE A 6 -14.56 7.49 -13.22
CA PHE A 6 -13.21 7.45 -12.69
C PHE A 6 -13.24 8.05 -11.29
N LYS A 7 -13.26 7.21 -10.24
CA LYS A 7 -13.10 7.69 -8.87
C LYS A 7 -11.63 8.06 -8.67
N GLN A 8 -11.39 9.35 -8.50
CA GLN A 8 -10.05 9.85 -8.23
C GLN A 8 -9.57 9.33 -6.86
N GLN A 9 -8.37 8.78 -6.80
CA GLN A 9 -7.78 8.35 -5.53
C GLN A 9 -7.65 9.54 -4.57
N GLN A 10 -8.12 9.35 -3.34
CA GLN A 10 -8.04 10.36 -2.27
C GLN A 10 -6.60 10.55 -1.78
N TYR A 11 -5.82 9.47 -1.76
CA TYR A 11 -4.47 9.45 -1.22
C TYR A 11 -3.42 9.33 -2.32
N GLN A 12 -2.23 9.85 -2.05
CA GLN A 12 -1.08 9.79 -2.94
C GLN A 12 0.20 9.55 -2.15
N ALA A 13 1.13 8.78 -2.73
CA ALA A 13 2.46 8.62 -2.18
C ALA A 13 3.25 9.93 -2.27
N TYR A 14 3.92 10.32 -1.19
CA TYR A 14 4.78 11.48 -1.10
C TYR A 14 6.20 11.05 -0.75
N ILE A 15 7.20 11.57 -1.45
CA ILE A 15 8.61 11.19 -1.25
C ILE A 15 9.33 12.36 -0.59
N MET A 16 9.99 12.10 0.54
CA MET A 16 10.81 13.07 1.26
C MET A 16 12.10 12.41 1.73
N ASN A 17 13.26 13.00 1.40
CA ASN A 17 14.58 12.49 1.77
C ASN A 17 14.81 11.01 1.39
N GLY A 18 14.21 10.54 0.30
CA GLY A 18 14.31 9.16 -0.17
C GLY A 18 13.35 8.18 0.50
N PHE A 19 12.54 8.61 1.47
CA PHE A 19 11.51 7.80 2.10
C PHE A 19 10.12 8.15 1.56
N TYR A 20 9.25 7.16 1.56
CA TYR A 20 7.86 7.25 1.13
C TYR A 20 6.93 7.42 2.33
N GLY A 21 5.97 8.32 2.19
CA GLY A 21 4.82 8.49 3.06
C GLY A 21 3.55 8.64 2.23
N ILE A 22 2.44 8.99 2.89
CA ILE A 22 1.14 9.18 2.26
C ILE A 22 0.56 10.52 2.66
N ILE A 23 -0.03 11.20 1.68
CA ILE A 23 -0.77 12.45 1.86
C ILE A 23 -2.20 12.30 1.34
N ASN A 24 -3.13 13.04 1.93
CA ASN A 24 -4.45 13.23 1.34
C ASN A 24 -4.37 14.40 0.34
N LYS A 25 -4.70 14.12 -0.93
CA LYS A 25 -4.49 15.07 -2.05
C LYS A 25 -5.28 16.37 -1.89
N SER A 26 -6.44 16.34 -1.22
CA SER A 26 -7.30 17.52 -1.10
C SER A 26 -6.90 18.45 0.04
N THR A 27 -6.19 17.94 1.05
CA THR A 27 -5.85 18.69 2.27
C THR A 27 -4.37 19.02 2.40
N PHE A 28 -3.50 18.42 1.59
CA PHE A 28 -2.07 18.65 1.66
C PHE A 28 -1.67 19.96 0.97
N VAL A 29 -1.07 20.87 1.75
CA VAL A 29 -0.70 22.22 1.32
C VAL A 29 0.76 22.53 1.68
N ASN A 30 1.26 22.02 2.80
CA ASN A 30 2.57 22.36 3.34
C ASN A 30 3.31 21.13 3.87
N ALA A 31 4.39 20.75 3.21
CA ALA A 31 5.26 19.65 3.61
C ALA A 31 6.04 19.89 4.91
N TYR A 32 6.15 21.14 5.37
CA TYR A 32 6.77 21.46 6.67
C TYR A 32 5.84 21.18 7.86
N ASP A 33 4.55 21.03 7.62
CA ASP A 33 3.58 20.67 8.66
C ASP A 33 3.36 19.16 8.68
N TYR A 34 4.05 18.49 9.61
CA TYR A 34 3.99 17.03 9.75
C TYR A 34 2.57 16.50 9.96
N LYS A 35 1.62 17.32 10.44
CA LYS A 35 0.22 16.94 10.66
C LYS A 35 -0.58 16.78 9.37
N GLN A 36 -0.05 17.24 8.23
CA GLN A 36 -0.71 17.11 6.94
C GLN A 36 -0.43 15.77 6.26
N PHE A 37 0.48 14.98 6.82
CA PHE A 37 0.75 13.63 6.36
C PHE A 37 -0.26 12.66 6.96
N GLN A 38 -0.81 11.81 6.11
CA GLN A 38 -1.59 10.66 6.54
C GLN A 38 -0.66 9.58 7.12
N ILE A 39 0.47 9.35 6.43
CA ILE A 39 1.60 8.57 6.92
C ILE A 39 2.85 9.39 6.66
N TYR A 40 3.60 9.70 7.71
CA TYR A 40 4.83 10.47 7.56
C TYR A 40 5.87 9.65 6.77
N PRO A 41 6.70 10.26 5.90
CA PRO A 41 7.68 9.52 5.12
C PRO A 41 8.64 8.70 6.00
N GLN A 42 8.49 7.37 5.95
CA GLN A 42 9.24 6.42 6.78
C GLN A 42 9.56 5.10 6.06
N TYR A 43 8.86 4.78 4.97
CA TYR A 43 9.05 3.54 4.24
C TYR A 43 10.09 3.67 3.13
N GLN A 44 10.85 2.62 2.86
CA GLN A 44 11.83 2.60 1.77
C GLN A 44 11.13 2.53 0.40
N TYR A 45 9.97 1.89 0.35
CA TYR A 45 9.09 1.81 -0.81
C TYR A 45 7.64 1.86 -0.36
N LEU A 46 6.77 2.44 -1.19
CA LEU A 46 5.33 2.45 -0.95
C LEU A 46 4.55 2.48 -2.26
N HIS A 47 3.51 1.66 -2.35
CA HIS A 47 2.57 1.63 -3.46
C HIS A 47 1.13 1.51 -2.96
N ILE A 48 0.33 2.53 -3.27
CA ILE A 48 -1.11 2.56 -2.96
C ILE A 48 -1.86 1.75 -4.01
N MET A 49 -2.57 0.70 -3.59
CA MET A 49 -3.28 -0.18 -4.51
C MET A 49 -4.59 0.46 -5.00
N GLU A 50 -4.86 0.37 -6.30
CA GLU A 50 -6.04 0.98 -6.94
C GLU A 50 -7.30 0.09 -6.86
N GLY A 51 -8.28 0.44 -6.02
CA GLY A 51 -9.50 -0.35 -5.82
C GLY A 51 -10.78 0.48 -5.89
N ASP A 52 -11.92 -0.19 -5.74
CA ASP A 52 -13.23 0.48 -5.72
C ASP A 52 -13.43 1.35 -4.45
N ASP A 53 -12.82 0.93 -3.33
CA ASP A 53 -12.72 1.71 -2.10
C ASP A 53 -11.46 2.59 -2.13
N VAL A 54 -11.64 3.81 -2.65
CA VAL A 54 -10.57 4.82 -2.73
C VAL A 54 -10.25 5.48 -1.39
N SER A 55 -11.09 5.26 -0.36
CA SER A 55 -10.92 5.87 0.97
C SER A 55 -10.19 4.95 1.95
N ASN A 56 -10.20 3.64 1.72
CA ASN A 56 -9.43 2.66 2.49
C ASN A 56 -8.57 1.78 1.57
N PRO A 57 -7.61 2.36 0.83
CA PRO A 57 -6.73 1.58 -0.01
C PRO A 57 -5.81 0.72 0.85
N MET A 58 -5.51 -0.49 0.37
CA MET A 58 -4.39 -1.27 0.89
C MET A 58 -3.10 -0.76 0.26
N ILE A 59 -2.02 -0.79 1.04
CA ILE A 59 -0.75 -0.20 0.64
C ILE A 59 0.33 -1.26 0.78
N VAL A 60 1.00 -1.58 -0.32
CA VAL A 60 2.24 -2.38 -0.26
C VAL A 60 3.36 -1.44 0.14
N ALA A 61 4.04 -1.73 1.24
CA ALA A 61 5.16 -0.95 1.73
C ALA A 61 6.39 -1.84 1.91
N SER A 62 7.58 -1.23 1.92
CA SER A 62 8.81 -1.92 2.31
C SER A 62 9.54 -1.21 3.45
N GLN A 63 10.10 -2.03 4.34
CA GLN A 63 10.90 -1.62 5.48
C GLN A 63 11.97 -2.69 5.73
N ASN A 64 13.22 -2.25 5.93
CA ASN A 64 14.37 -3.14 6.11
C ASN A 64 14.50 -4.19 4.98
N ASP A 65 14.30 -3.75 3.73
CA ASP A 65 14.37 -4.57 2.51
C ASP A 65 13.33 -5.71 2.42
N LEU A 66 12.35 -5.72 3.33
CA LEU A 66 11.22 -6.64 3.34
C LEU A 66 9.93 -5.89 3.04
N PHE A 67 8.97 -6.60 2.44
CA PHE A 67 7.67 -6.12 2.05
C PHE A 67 6.58 -6.59 3.01
N GLY A 68 5.61 -5.71 3.21
CA GLY A 68 4.39 -5.96 3.96
C GLY A 68 3.23 -5.18 3.36
N VAL A 69 2.06 -5.30 3.96
CA VAL A 69 0.86 -4.55 3.57
C VAL A 69 0.32 -3.80 4.77
N ILE A 70 0.11 -2.51 4.61
CA ILE A 70 -0.45 -1.62 5.62
C ILE A 70 -1.77 -1.03 5.14
N ASP A 71 -2.58 -0.56 6.08
CA ASP A 71 -3.71 0.31 5.78
C ASP A 71 -3.30 1.79 5.79
N ILE A 72 -4.27 2.66 5.51
CA ILE A 72 -4.06 4.11 5.45
C ILE A 72 -3.76 4.75 6.81
N HIS A 73 -3.95 4.02 7.90
CA HIS A 73 -3.71 4.45 9.27
C HIS A 73 -2.38 3.90 9.82
N ASP A 74 -1.52 3.37 8.95
CA ASP A 74 -0.22 2.76 9.32
C ASP A 74 -0.37 1.44 10.10
N ASN A 75 -1.55 0.82 10.09
CA ASN A 75 -1.74 -0.49 10.71
C ASN A 75 -1.18 -1.57 9.77
N VAL A 76 -0.33 -2.44 10.33
CA VAL A 76 0.23 -3.59 9.61
C VAL A 76 -0.83 -4.67 9.47
N ILE A 77 -1.26 -4.93 8.23
CA ILE A 77 -2.19 -6.00 7.86
C ILE A 77 -1.41 -7.28 7.55
N ILE A 78 -0.33 -7.15 6.77
CA ILE A 78 0.61 -8.23 6.47
C ILE A 78 2.00 -7.79 6.97
N PRO A 79 2.66 -8.57 7.83
CA PRO A 79 3.96 -8.22 8.39
C PRO A 79 5.05 -8.08 7.32
N PHE A 80 6.06 -7.25 7.61
CA PHE A 80 7.24 -7.04 6.78
C PHE A 80 8.19 -8.24 6.88
N GLU A 81 7.80 -9.38 6.30
CA GLU A 81 8.56 -10.63 6.35
C GLU A 81 8.78 -11.29 4.98
N TYR A 82 8.39 -10.60 3.91
CA TYR A 82 8.44 -11.12 2.54
C TYR A 82 9.50 -10.39 1.72
N GLU A 83 10.28 -11.11 0.92
CA GLU A 83 11.22 -10.51 -0.03
C GLU A 83 10.50 -9.90 -1.24
N ASP A 84 9.30 -10.38 -1.57
CA ASP A 84 8.48 -9.79 -2.65
C ASP A 84 6.98 -10.00 -2.41
N ILE A 85 6.18 -9.04 -2.88
CA ILE A 85 4.71 -9.10 -2.92
C ILE A 85 4.25 -8.65 -4.32
N LYS A 86 3.62 -9.56 -5.07
CA LYS A 86 3.10 -9.25 -6.40
C LYS A 86 1.84 -8.40 -6.31
N ARG A 87 1.79 -7.37 -7.15
CA ARG A 87 0.68 -6.42 -7.30
C ARG A 87 -0.21 -6.84 -8.47
N ASN A 88 -0.71 -8.08 -8.47
CA ASN A 88 -1.53 -8.64 -9.55
C ASN A 88 -3.03 -8.35 -9.31
N PHE A 89 -3.93 -8.73 -10.23
CA PHE A 89 -5.37 -8.46 -10.07
C PHE A 89 -6.04 -9.31 -8.97
N SER A 90 -5.36 -10.31 -8.41
CA SER A 90 -5.92 -11.23 -7.40
C SER A 90 -6.33 -10.51 -6.12
N TRP A 91 -5.66 -9.41 -5.77
CA TRP A 91 -6.04 -8.60 -4.62
C TRP A 91 -7.40 -7.92 -4.84
N LYS A 92 -7.72 -7.48 -6.07
CA LYS A 92 -8.99 -6.79 -6.37
C LYS A 92 -10.19 -7.73 -6.27
N LEU A 93 -9.99 -8.99 -6.67
CA LEU A 93 -11.06 -9.98 -6.75
C LEU A 93 -11.26 -10.77 -5.46
N GLY A 94 -10.19 -11.02 -4.70
CA GLY A 94 -10.23 -11.93 -3.54
C GLY A 94 -9.42 -11.49 -2.33
N LYS A 95 -8.83 -10.28 -2.32
CA LYS A 95 -7.89 -9.83 -1.26
C LYS A 95 -6.74 -10.82 -1.02
N MET A 96 -6.33 -11.51 -2.08
CA MET A 96 -5.21 -12.45 -2.05
C MET A 96 -3.95 -11.76 -2.55
N PHE A 97 -2.85 -12.01 -1.85
CA PHE A 97 -1.52 -11.52 -2.17
C PHE A 97 -0.63 -12.70 -2.54
N GLU A 98 0.03 -12.60 -3.68
CA GLU A 98 1.07 -13.57 -4.06
C GLU A 98 2.40 -13.05 -3.51
N VAL A 99 2.98 -13.79 -2.57
CA VAL A 99 4.13 -13.37 -1.76
C VAL A 99 5.28 -14.37 -1.86
N SER A 100 6.50 -13.91 -1.61
CA SER A 100 7.69 -14.75 -1.57
C SER A 100 8.56 -14.40 -0.37
N LYS A 101 9.12 -15.42 0.29
CA LYS A 101 10.10 -15.25 1.39
C LYS A 101 11.55 -15.35 0.93
N ASP A 102 11.79 -15.78 -0.31
CA ASP A 102 13.12 -16.06 -0.87
C ASP A 102 13.33 -15.45 -2.27
N GLY A 103 12.37 -14.65 -2.72
CA GLY A 103 12.30 -14.02 -4.03
C GLY A 103 12.07 -15.00 -5.20
N LYS A 104 11.98 -16.31 -4.93
CA LYS A 104 11.99 -17.39 -5.94
C LYS A 104 10.69 -18.19 -5.95
N SER A 105 10.24 -18.62 -4.78
CA SER A 105 9.05 -19.43 -4.58
C SER A 105 7.91 -18.53 -4.11
N TYR A 106 6.78 -18.59 -4.82
CA TYR A 106 5.62 -17.76 -4.51
C TYR A 106 4.46 -18.62 -4.04
N PHE A 107 3.71 -18.09 -3.08
CA PHE A 107 2.48 -18.68 -2.55
C PHE A 107 1.46 -17.58 -2.29
N TYR A 108 0.20 -17.96 -2.13
CA TYR A 108 -0.86 -17.01 -1.87
C TYR A 108 -1.12 -16.89 -0.37
N ILE A 109 -1.26 -15.66 0.11
CA ILE A 109 -1.84 -15.36 1.41
C ILE A 109 -3.10 -14.52 1.25
N ASP A 110 -4.02 -14.63 2.21
CA ASP A 110 -5.13 -13.69 2.33
C ASP A 110 -4.79 -12.50 3.24
N SER A 111 -5.75 -11.59 3.42
CA SER A 111 -5.59 -10.41 4.29
C SER A 111 -5.48 -10.72 5.79
N HIS A 112 -5.62 -11.98 6.21
CA HIS A 112 -5.38 -12.45 7.58
C HIS A 112 -4.04 -13.19 7.71
N ASN A 113 -3.19 -13.09 6.68
CA ASN A 113 -1.89 -13.75 6.61
C ASN A 113 -1.97 -15.29 6.62
N GLN A 114 -3.09 -15.87 6.16
CA GLN A 114 -3.23 -17.31 6.02
C GLN A 114 -2.74 -17.76 4.63
N ALA A 115 -1.82 -18.73 4.59
CA ALA A 115 -1.21 -19.24 3.36
C ALA A 115 -1.98 -20.43 2.73
N TYR A 116 -1.91 -20.53 1.39
CA TYR A 116 -2.56 -21.57 0.56
C TYR A 116 -1.61 -22.13 -0.50
#